data_AF-A0A2D9RBH7-F1
#
_entry.id   AF-A0A2D9RBH7-F1
#
_cell.length_a   1.000
_cell.length_b   1.000
_cell.length_c   1.000
_cell.angle_alpha   90.00
_cell.angle_beta   90.00
_cell.angle_gamma   90.00
#
_symmetry.space_group_name_H-M   'P 1'
#
loop_
_entity.id
_entity.type
_entity.pdbx_description
1 polymer ?
#
loop_
_entity_poly.entity_id
_entity_poly.type
_entity_poly.pdbx_seq_one_letter_code
_entity_poly.pdbx_strand_id
1 'polypeptide(L)'
;MKKLVFSICLMTSPVIVTACSTLNVDPCSAQGIEMRLDRALKDFGRANRGDINDIRGAAEFLDGETTTGAMKLAFAAQSLRRLLTSFEDDVVPEIQDIALQCDAAQPIMDIFVDFLRDEGVNRRVLQWVENFSTSFDS
;
A
#
# COMPACT_ATOMS: atom_id res chain seq x y z
N MET A 1 55.63 37.24 16.61
CA MET A 1 55.83 37.12 15.16
C MET A 1 56.32 35.72 14.82
N LYS A 2 55.46 34.86 14.26
CA LYS A 2 55.84 33.63 13.56
C LYS A 2 54.64 33.22 12.71
N LYS A 3 54.80 33.34 11.39
CA LYS A 3 53.81 32.98 10.37
C LYS A 3 53.82 31.46 10.23
N LEU A 4 52.66 30.83 10.37
CA LEU A 4 52.45 29.45 9.92
C LEU A 4 51.35 29.48 8.88
N VAL A 5 51.79 29.50 7.63
CA VAL A 5 51.00 29.19 6.45
C VAL A 5 50.79 27.69 6.47
N PHE A 6 49.55 27.22 6.67
CA PHE A 6 49.21 25.81 6.50
C PHE A 6 48.41 25.63 5.21
N SER A 7 48.98 24.75 4.40
CA SER A 7 48.64 24.48 3.02
C SER A 7 47.25 23.85 2.89
N ILE A 8 46.57 24.29 1.84
CA ILE A 8 45.31 23.78 1.31
C ILE A 8 45.44 22.30 0.97
N CYS A 9 44.52 21.46 1.48
CA CYS A 9 44.23 20.15 0.92
C CYS A 9 42.73 20.12 0.64
N LEU A 10 42.35 20.48 -0.59
CA LEU A 10 41.01 20.25 -1.14
C LEU A 10 40.80 18.73 -1.20
N MET A 11 40.09 18.17 -0.22
CA MET A 11 39.49 16.85 -0.37
C MET A 11 38.21 17.00 -1.19
N THR A 12 38.36 16.98 -2.52
CA THR A 12 37.24 16.74 -3.42
C THR A 12 36.83 15.28 -3.28
N SER A 13 35.85 15.00 -2.42
CA SER A 13 35.17 13.70 -2.42
C SER A 13 34.54 13.49 -3.79
N PRO A 14 34.83 12.39 -4.52
CA PRO A 14 33.97 11.99 -5.60
C PRO A 14 32.64 11.59 -4.96
N VAL A 15 31.58 12.37 -5.22
CA VAL A 15 30.22 11.87 -5.10
C VAL A 15 30.16 10.71 -6.08
N ILE A 16 30.30 9.49 -5.56
CA ILE A 16 29.96 8.28 -6.28
C ILE A 16 28.47 8.41 -6.51
N VAL A 17 28.11 8.97 -7.66
CA VAL A 17 26.79 8.79 -8.23
C VAL A 17 26.73 7.30 -8.50
N THR A 18 26.23 6.53 -7.55
CA THR A 18 25.64 5.23 -7.85
C THR A 18 24.49 5.55 -8.79
N ALA A 19 24.82 5.62 -10.08
CA ALA A 19 23.83 5.42 -11.11
C ALA A 19 23.22 4.06 -10.77
N CYS A 20 22.02 4.09 -10.18
CA CYS A 20 21.16 2.92 -10.10
C CYS A 20 20.96 2.52 -11.56
N SER A 21 21.81 1.63 -12.05
CA SER A 21 21.44 0.78 -13.15
C SER A 21 20.07 0.25 -12.76
N THR A 22 19.04 0.63 -13.53
CA THR A 22 17.87 -0.20 -13.73
C THR A 22 18.44 -1.52 -14.26
N LEU A 23 18.92 -2.34 -13.33
CA LEU A 23 19.46 -3.65 -13.60
C LEU A 23 18.36 -4.38 -14.34
N ASN A 24 18.76 -5.19 -15.31
CA ASN A 24 17.93 -6.25 -15.84
C ASN A 24 17.58 -7.18 -14.67
N VAL A 25 16.63 -6.76 -13.84
CA VAL A 25 16.06 -7.58 -12.78
C VAL A 25 15.24 -8.61 -13.51
N ASP A 26 15.61 -9.87 -13.32
CA ASP A 26 14.84 -10.99 -13.84
C ASP A 26 13.38 -10.83 -13.35
N PRO A 27 12.39 -10.73 -14.26
CA PRO A 27 11.00 -10.50 -13.90
C PRO A 27 10.43 -11.61 -13.00
N CYS A 28 11.01 -12.80 -13.02
CA CYS A 28 10.61 -13.93 -12.19
C CYS A 28 11.52 -14.17 -10.98
N SER A 29 12.53 -13.31 -10.76
CA SER A 29 13.21 -13.25 -9.47
C SER A 29 12.28 -12.66 -8.40
N ALA A 30 12.54 -12.99 -7.13
CA ALA A 30 11.77 -12.43 -6.00
C ALA A 30 11.70 -10.90 -6.04
N GLN A 31 12.84 -10.24 -6.32
CA GLN A 31 12.89 -8.77 -6.44
C GLN A 31 12.11 -8.25 -7.66
N GLY A 32 12.12 -8.97 -8.79
CA GLY A 32 11.35 -8.61 -9.98
C GLY A 32 9.85 -8.66 -9.73
N ILE A 33 9.38 -9.73 -9.10
CA ILE A 33 7.98 -9.93 -8.71
C ILE A 33 7.55 -8.84 -7.72
N GLU A 34 8.34 -8.62 -6.67
CA GLU A 34 8.06 -7.59 -5.65
C GLU A 34 7.94 -6.20 -6.30
N MET A 35 8.87 -5.83 -7.19
CA MET A 35 8.83 -4.54 -7.88
C MET A 35 7.60 -4.36 -8.78
N ARG A 36 7.16 -5.43 -9.46
CA ARG A 36 5.94 -5.39 -10.29
C ARG A 36 4.71 -5.21 -9.41
N LEU A 37 4.59 -6.01 -8.36
CA LEU A 37 3.47 -5.96 -7.43
C LEU A 37 3.39 -4.61 -6.69
N ASP A 38 4.50 -4.12 -6.16
CA ASP A 38 4.59 -2.82 -5.50
C ASP A 38 4.19 -1.67 -6.43
N ARG A 39 4.55 -1.75 -7.72
CA ARG A 39 4.10 -0.76 -8.71
C ARG A 39 2.57 -0.81 -8.87
N ALA A 40 2.00 -2.00 -9.08
CA ALA A 40 0.56 -2.16 -9.24
C ALA A 40 -0.21 -1.66 -8.00
N LEU A 41 0.26 -2.01 -6.79
CA LEU A 41 -0.33 -1.56 -5.53
C LEU A 41 -0.22 -0.04 -5.35
N LYS A 42 0.90 0.57 -5.74
CA LYS A 42 1.06 2.04 -5.68
C LYS A 42 0.15 2.77 -6.66
N ASP A 43 -0.03 2.23 -7.86
CA ASP A 43 -0.99 2.77 -8.84
C ASP A 43 -2.43 2.65 -8.32
N PHE A 44 -2.78 1.46 -7.83
CA PHE A 44 -4.06 1.18 -7.19
C PHE A 44 -4.36 2.12 -6.01
N GLY A 45 -3.41 2.28 -5.09
CA GLY A 45 -3.55 3.16 -3.94
C GLY A 45 -3.71 4.62 -4.33
N ARG A 46 -3.02 5.08 -5.39
CA ARG A 46 -3.21 6.43 -5.95
C ARG A 46 -4.60 6.63 -6.54
N ALA A 47 -5.12 5.65 -7.29
CA ALA A 47 -6.44 5.72 -7.90
C ALA A 47 -7.57 5.73 -6.85
N ASN A 48 -7.38 5.03 -5.72
CA ASN A 48 -8.42 4.80 -4.72
C ASN A 48 -8.23 5.58 -3.41
N ARG A 49 -7.45 6.67 -3.42
CA ARG A 49 -7.16 7.47 -2.21
C ARG A 49 -8.40 7.94 -1.45
N GLY A 50 -9.49 8.26 -2.15
CA GLY A 50 -10.74 8.69 -1.53
C GLY A 50 -11.31 7.60 -0.63
N ASP A 51 -11.47 6.40 -1.18
CA ASP A 51 -12.01 5.26 -0.45
C ASP A 51 -11.09 4.84 0.70
N ILE A 52 -9.76 4.86 0.49
CA ILE A 52 -8.77 4.57 1.53
C ILE A 52 -8.89 5.57 2.70
N ASN A 53 -9.03 6.86 2.40
CA ASN A 53 -9.17 7.89 3.43
C ASN A 53 -10.46 7.73 4.24
N ASP A 54 -11.57 7.40 3.58
CA ASP A 54 -12.85 7.13 4.24
C ASP A 54 -12.74 5.93 5.20
N ILE A 55 -12.08 4.86 4.75
CA ILE A 55 -11.86 3.65 5.56
C ILE A 55 -10.95 3.96 6.75
N ARG A 56 -9.86 4.70 6.56
CA ARG A 56 -8.96 5.10 7.65
C ARG A 56 -9.68 5.92 8.72
N GLY A 57 -10.52 6.86 8.30
CA GLY A 57 -11.30 7.71 9.20
C GLY A 57 -12.35 6.95 10.02
N ALA A 58 -12.77 5.76 9.56
CA ALA A 58 -13.77 4.95 10.26
C ALA A 58 -13.37 4.59 11.70
N ALA A 59 -12.06 4.44 11.96
CA ALA A 59 -11.55 4.07 13.27
C ALA A 59 -11.96 5.04 14.39
N GLU A 60 -12.15 6.32 14.06
CA GLU A 60 -12.55 7.37 15.00
C GLU A 60 -14.01 7.22 15.48
N PHE A 61 -14.82 6.47 14.74
CA PHE A 61 -16.25 6.31 14.99
C PHE A 61 -16.62 4.92 15.54
N LEU A 62 -15.64 4.00 15.65
CA LEU A 62 -15.87 2.63 16.12
C LEU A 62 -16.29 2.56 17.60
N ASP A 63 -15.89 3.55 18.41
CA ASP A 63 -16.30 3.66 19.81
C ASP A 63 -17.66 4.39 19.97
N GLY A 64 -18.37 4.66 18.86
CA GLY A 64 -19.43 5.68 18.77
C GLY A 64 -20.80 5.30 19.35
N GLU A 65 -21.22 6.03 20.39
CA GLU A 65 -22.58 6.01 20.99
C GLU A 65 -23.62 6.89 20.25
N THR A 66 -23.37 7.33 18.99
CA THR A 66 -24.23 8.30 18.28
C THR A 66 -24.63 7.87 16.87
N THR A 67 -25.79 8.34 16.39
CA THR A 67 -26.33 8.04 15.04
C THR A 67 -25.42 8.51 13.90
N THR A 68 -24.68 9.61 14.08
CA THR A 68 -23.68 10.09 13.12
C THR A 68 -22.51 9.11 12.97
N GLY A 69 -22.08 8.47 14.06
CA GLY A 69 -21.04 7.44 14.04
C GLY A 69 -21.46 6.24 13.18
N ALA A 70 -22.66 5.71 13.40
CA ALA A 70 -23.20 4.59 12.61
C ALA A 70 -23.27 4.89 11.10
N MET A 71 -23.66 6.11 10.73
CA MET A 71 -23.71 6.53 9.32
C MET A 71 -22.30 6.61 8.70
N LYS A 72 -21.33 7.19 9.42
CA LYS A 72 -19.93 7.28 8.95
C LYS A 72 -19.31 5.91 8.74
N LEU A 73 -19.59 4.98 9.65
CA LEU A 73 -19.17 3.61 9.53
C LEU A 73 -19.80 2.94 8.30
N ALA A 74 -21.12 3.09 8.07
CA ALA A 74 -21.77 2.55 6.87
C ALA A 74 -21.15 3.06 5.55
N PHE A 75 -20.78 4.35 5.50
CA PHE A 75 -20.05 4.91 4.36
C PHE A 75 -18.68 4.25 4.17
N ALA A 76 -17.91 4.07 5.25
CA ALA A 76 -16.62 3.41 5.20
C ALA A 76 -16.72 1.95 4.72
N ALA A 77 -17.77 1.21 5.12
CA ALA A 77 -18.03 -0.13 4.61
C ALA A 77 -18.31 -0.13 3.10
N GLN A 78 -19.05 0.87 2.60
CA GLN A 78 -19.26 1.00 1.16
C GLN A 78 -17.98 1.36 0.42
N SER A 79 -17.14 2.22 0.99
CA SER A 79 -15.81 2.53 0.45
C SER A 79 -14.91 1.29 0.43
N LEU A 80 -14.94 0.43 1.47
CA LEU A 80 -14.19 -0.84 1.46
C LEU A 80 -14.67 -1.80 0.37
N ARG A 81 -15.99 -1.90 0.14
CA ARG A 81 -16.54 -2.73 -0.94
C ARG A 81 -16.08 -2.24 -2.32
N ARG A 82 -16.13 -0.93 -2.57
CA ARG A 82 -15.61 -0.36 -3.83
C ARG A 82 -14.12 -0.63 -3.99
N LEU A 83 -13.35 -0.43 -2.92
CA LEU A 83 -11.91 -0.67 -2.92
C LEU A 83 -11.59 -2.15 -3.23
N LEU A 84 -12.34 -3.10 -2.67
CA LEU A 84 -12.21 -4.53 -2.99
C LEU A 84 -12.50 -4.82 -4.46
N THR A 85 -13.61 -4.29 -5.00
CA THR A 85 -13.93 -4.46 -6.43
C THR A 85 -12.82 -3.89 -7.32
N SER A 86 -12.33 -2.68 -7.04
CA SER A 86 -11.23 -2.11 -7.80
C SER A 86 -9.92 -2.89 -7.65
N PHE A 87 -9.68 -3.53 -6.50
CA PHE A 87 -8.50 -4.39 -6.33
C PHE A 87 -8.58 -5.64 -7.21
N GLU A 88 -9.76 -6.24 -7.31
CA GLU A 88 -10.06 -7.36 -8.21
C GLU A 88 -9.89 -6.97 -9.68
N ASP A 89 -10.24 -5.73 -10.05
CA ASP A 89 -10.12 -5.25 -11.43
C ASP A 89 -8.68 -4.82 -11.80
N ASP A 90 -7.96 -4.18 -10.86
CA ASP A 90 -6.69 -3.51 -11.16
C ASP A 90 -5.44 -4.32 -10.78
N VAL A 91 -5.49 -5.08 -9.68
CA VAL A 91 -4.29 -5.74 -9.09
C VAL A 91 -4.31 -7.24 -9.31
N VAL A 92 -5.46 -7.89 -9.16
CA VAL A 92 -5.58 -9.34 -9.35
C VAL A 92 -5.11 -9.81 -10.74
N PRO A 93 -5.40 -9.10 -11.85
CA PRO A 93 -4.88 -9.51 -13.16
C PRO A 93 -3.35 -9.51 -13.21
N GLU A 94 -2.68 -8.55 -12.58
CA GLU A 94 -1.20 -8.53 -12.50
C GLU A 94 -0.67 -9.69 -11.65
N ILE A 95 -1.34 -10.02 -10.54
CA ILE A 95 -0.99 -11.18 -9.72
C ILE A 95 -1.13 -12.49 -10.52
N GLN A 96 -2.21 -12.62 -11.29
CA GLN A 96 -2.43 -13.79 -12.15
C GLN A 96 -1.40 -13.86 -13.28
N ASP A 97 -1.04 -12.73 -13.88
CA ASP A 97 0.00 -12.67 -14.90
C ASP A 97 1.37 -13.10 -14.34
N ILE A 98 1.74 -12.63 -13.15
CA ILE A 98 2.94 -13.09 -12.43
C ILE A 98 2.89 -14.61 -12.19
N ALA A 99 1.76 -15.12 -11.72
CA ALA A 99 1.60 -16.55 -11.45
C ALA A 99 1.76 -17.39 -12.74
N LEU A 100 1.19 -16.93 -13.86
CA LEU A 100 1.28 -17.59 -15.16
C LEU A 100 2.70 -17.54 -15.75
N GLN A 101 3.38 -16.40 -15.63
CA GLN A 101 4.71 -16.20 -16.21
C GLN A 101 5.83 -16.84 -15.38
N CYS A 102 5.70 -16.84 -14.06
CA CYS A 102 6.78 -17.18 -13.14
C CYS A 102 6.52 -18.43 -12.31
N ASP A 103 5.38 -19.12 -12.50
CA ASP A 103 4.94 -20.28 -11.70
C ASP A 103 4.95 -19.99 -10.19
N ALA A 104 4.59 -18.75 -9.83
CA ALA A 104 4.69 -18.20 -8.48
C ALA A 104 3.32 -17.77 -7.97
N ALA A 105 2.63 -18.67 -7.26
CA ALA A 105 1.35 -18.36 -6.63
C ALA A 105 1.53 -17.29 -5.54
N GLN A 106 0.66 -16.27 -5.55
CA GLN A 106 0.64 -15.22 -4.55
C GLN A 106 -0.69 -15.25 -3.77
N PRO A 107 -0.67 -15.09 -2.44
CA PRO A 107 -1.89 -15.04 -1.64
C PRO A 107 -2.59 -13.68 -1.80
N ILE A 108 -3.54 -13.61 -2.73
CA ILE A 108 -4.26 -12.36 -3.09
C ILE A 108 -4.83 -11.64 -1.87
N MET A 109 -5.50 -12.36 -0.97
CA MET A 109 -6.11 -11.76 0.21
C MET A 109 -5.08 -11.23 1.20
N ASP A 110 -3.95 -11.91 1.36
CA ASP A 110 -2.88 -11.45 2.26
C ASP A 110 -2.24 -10.17 1.70
N ILE A 111 -2.02 -10.12 0.37
CA ILE A 111 -1.54 -8.91 -0.32
C ILE A 111 -2.50 -7.74 -0.11
N PHE A 112 -3.81 -7.96 -0.24
CA PHE A 112 -4.80 -6.91 -0.01
C PHE A 112 -4.78 -6.41 1.44
N VAL A 113 -4.71 -7.31 2.41
CA VAL A 113 -4.67 -6.96 3.84
C VAL A 113 -3.38 -6.22 4.20
N ASP A 114 -2.24 -6.65 3.65
CA ASP A 114 -0.96 -5.99 3.86
C ASP A 114 -0.94 -4.60 3.20
N PHE A 115 -1.50 -4.46 2.00
CA PHE A 115 -1.72 -3.16 1.36
C PHE A 115 -2.54 -2.21 2.25
N LEU A 116 -3.68 -2.66 2.79
CA LEU A 116 -4.50 -1.82 3.67
C LEU A 116 -3.73 -1.41 4.93
N ARG A 117 -2.91 -2.31 5.48
CA ARG A 117 -2.06 -2.02 6.64
C ARG A 117 -1.02 -0.95 6.31
N ASP A 118 -0.37 -1.06 5.15
CA ASP A 118 0.66 -0.11 4.70
C ASP A 118 0.06 1.27 4.38
N GLU A 119 -1.18 1.31 3.88
CA GLU A 119 -1.96 2.54 3.71
C GLU A 119 -2.47 3.13 5.03
N GLY A 120 -2.25 2.46 6.17
CA GLY A 120 -2.57 2.95 7.50
C GLY A 120 -4.01 2.66 7.96
N VAL A 121 -4.69 1.70 7.35
CA VAL A 121 -6.00 1.24 7.82
C VAL A 121 -5.86 0.46 9.13
N ASN A 122 -6.64 0.87 10.14
CA ASN A 122 -6.60 0.24 11.45
C ASN A 122 -7.25 -1.16 11.43
N ARG A 123 -6.61 -2.15 12.06
CA ARG A 123 -7.15 -3.52 12.21
C ARG A 123 -8.56 -3.58 12.78
N ARG A 124 -8.94 -2.66 13.67
CA ARG A 124 -10.30 -2.59 14.23
C ARG A 124 -11.36 -2.28 13.17
N VAL A 125 -11.02 -1.53 12.13
CA VAL A 125 -11.94 -1.21 11.02
C VAL A 125 -12.20 -2.45 10.17
N LEU A 126 -11.18 -3.27 9.94
CA LEU A 126 -11.29 -4.52 9.18
C LEU A 126 -12.27 -5.50 9.85
N GLN A 127 -12.14 -5.69 11.18
CA GLN A 127 -13.03 -6.56 11.97
C GLN A 127 -14.46 -6.03 12.08
N TRP A 128 -14.66 -4.70 12.01
CA TRP A 128 -15.99 -4.11 12.09
C TRP A 128 -16.82 -4.35 10.82
N VAL A 129 -16.21 -4.28 9.64
CA VAL A 129 -16.94 -4.49 8.37
C VAL A 129 -17.50 -5.90 8.26
N GLU A 130 -16.76 -6.91 8.73
CA GLU A 130 -17.21 -8.31 8.75
C GLU A 130 -18.46 -8.52 9.62
N ASN A 131 -18.60 -7.78 10.72
CA ASN A 131 -19.76 -7.89 11.61
C ASN A 131 -20.99 -7.14 11.10
N PHE A 132 -20.81 -5.99 10.43
CA PHE A 132 -21.93 -5.13 10.01
C PHE A 132 -22.75 -5.72 8.84
N SER A 133 -22.12 -6.47 7.92
CA SER A 133 -22.83 -7.12 6.80
C SER A 133 -23.92 -8.09 7.28
N THR A 134 -23.66 -8.81 8.37
CA THR A 134 -24.59 -9.80 8.92
C THR A 134 -25.87 -9.21 9.53
N SER A 135 -25.84 -7.92 9.93
CA SER A 135 -26.98 -7.24 10.57
C SER A 135 -27.97 -6.57 9.61
N PHE A 136 -27.63 -6.43 8.32
CA PHE A 136 -28.54 -5.87 7.30
C PHE A 136 -29.24 -6.94 6.45
N ASP A 137 -28.75 -8.19 6.47
CA ASP A 137 -29.37 -9.34 5.80
C ASP A 137 -30.40 -10.09 6.69
N SER A 138 -30.79 -9.51 7.83
CA SER A 138 -31.77 -10.06 8.78
C SER A 138 -33.03 -9.21 8.91
#